data_AF-A0A8R2FE12-F1
#
_entry.id   AF-A0A8R2FE12-F1
#
_cell.length_a   1.000
_cell.length_b   1.000
_cell.length_c   1.000
_cell.angle_alpha   90.00
_cell.angle_beta   90.00
_cell.angle_gamma   90.00
#
_symmetry.space_group_name_H-M   'P 1'
#
loop_
_entity.id
_entity.type
_entity.pdbx_description
1 polymer ?
#
loop_
_entity_poly.entity_id
_entity_poly.type
_entity_poly.pdbx_seq_one_letter_code
_entity_poly.pdbx_strand_id
1 'polypeptide(L)'
;MIKEIITTHLISLQTNFNARFEDFPEESLGLIRNPFHFNINEIKLENLKISEELIDLSSDENLRIRFQENACDTFWISIKSEYPELSKQAISILLPFASTYLCETAFSTLTIIKNKYRSRLNVEADLRVAVSNIKPNIESIMSTMQAQVSH
;
A
#
# COMPACT_ATOMS: atom_id res chain seq x y z
N MET A 1 -32.36 -17.89 10.03
CA MET A 1 -32.49 -16.55 9.40
C MET A 1 -31.23 -15.70 9.56
N ILE A 2 -30.88 -15.13 10.73
CA ILE A 2 -29.69 -14.25 10.84
C ILE A 2 -28.37 -14.98 10.53
N LYS A 3 -28.17 -16.19 11.09
CA LYS A 3 -26.98 -17.01 10.82
C LYS A 3 -26.77 -17.26 9.33
N GLU A 4 -27.84 -17.56 8.62
CA GLU A 4 -27.83 -17.91 7.20
C GLU A 4 -27.49 -16.69 6.32
N ILE A 5 -27.99 -15.50 6.68
CA ILE A 5 -27.64 -14.23 6.04
C ILE A 5 -26.15 -13.92 6.25
N ILE A 6 -25.65 -14.04 7.48
CA ILE A 6 -24.23 -13.82 7.79
C ILE A 6 -23.35 -14.80 7.01
N THR A 7 -23.68 -16.09 7.03
CA THR A 7 -22.90 -17.11 6.32
C THR A 7 -22.87 -16.83 4.82
N THR A 8 -24.02 -16.51 4.21
CA THR A 8 -24.09 -16.18 2.77
C THR A 8 -23.25 -14.95 2.44
N HIS A 9 -23.30 -13.92 3.28
CA HIS A 9 -22.49 -12.72 3.10
C HIS A 9 -20.99 -13.02 3.21
N LEU A 10 -20.56 -13.78 4.23
CA LEU A 10 -19.15 -14.15 4.40
C LEU A 10 -18.62 -15.00 3.25
N ILE A 11 -19.42 -15.94 2.73
CA ILE A 11 -19.06 -16.72 1.53
C ILE A 11 -18.90 -15.79 0.33
N SER A 12 -19.86 -14.89 0.10
CA SER A 12 -19.77 -13.93 -1.01
C SER A 12 -18.54 -13.03 -0.88
N LEU A 13 -18.24 -12.56 0.32
CA LEU A 13 -17.05 -11.75 0.58
C LEU A 13 -15.77 -12.53 0.29
N GLN A 14 -15.67 -13.77 0.76
CA GLN A 14 -14.52 -14.63 0.50
C GLN A 14 -14.32 -14.90 -0.99
N THR A 15 -15.40 -15.22 -1.72
CA THR A 15 -15.34 -15.45 -3.18
C THR A 15 -14.85 -14.21 -3.91
N ASN A 16 -15.38 -13.03 -3.57
CA ASN A 16 -14.94 -11.77 -4.20
C ASN A 16 -13.49 -11.42 -3.85
N PHE A 17 -13.07 -11.68 -2.61
CA PHE A 17 -11.68 -11.46 -2.19
C PHE A 17 -10.73 -12.36 -2.98
N ASN A 18 -11.01 -13.66 -3.03
CA ASN A 18 -10.19 -14.62 -3.77
C ASN A 18 -10.14 -14.31 -5.26
N ALA A 19 -11.26 -13.94 -5.89
CA ALA A 19 -11.28 -13.55 -7.30
C ALA A 19 -10.48 -12.27 -7.57
N ARG A 20 -10.48 -11.32 -6.64
CA ARG A 20 -9.72 -10.06 -6.78
C ARG A 20 -8.21 -10.25 -6.59
N PHE A 21 -7.80 -11.28 -5.84
CA PHE A 21 -6.41 -11.59 -5.50
C PHE A 21 -6.00 -12.98 -6.03
N GLU A 22 -6.59 -13.45 -7.12
CA GLU A 22 -6.33 -14.79 -7.67
C GLU A 22 -4.86 -14.95 -8.11
N ASP A 23 -4.30 -13.89 -8.70
CA ASP A 23 -2.90 -13.82 -9.12
C ASP A 23 -1.96 -13.34 -7.99
N PHE A 24 -2.42 -13.31 -6.73
CA PHE A 24 -1.62 -12.82 -5.63
C PHE A 24 -0.56 -13.86 -5.23
N PRO A 25 0.73 -13.49 -5.19
CA PRO A 25 1.81 -14.44 -4.90
C PRO A 25 1.93 -14.72 -3.40
N GLU A 26 0.98 -15.49 -2.85
CA GLU A 26 0.88 -15.80 -1.41
C GLU A 26 2.15 -16.47 -0.87
N GLU A 27 2.75 -17.37 -1.63
CA GLU A 27 4.02 -18.04 -1.27
C GLU A 27 5.16 -17.04 -1.08
N SER A 28 5.22 -15.98 -1.90
CA SER A 28 6.24 -14.94 -1.79
C SER A 28 5.99 -14.00 -0.61
N LEU A 29 4.73 -13.84 -0.16
CA LEU A 29 4.39 -12.93 0.93
C LEU A 29 5.03 -13.35 2.26
N GLY A 30 5.13 -14.66 2.52
CA GLY A 30 5.79 -15.19 3.73
C GLY A 30 7.24 -14.71 3.84
N LEU A 31 7.96 -14.72 2.71
CA LEU A 31 9.33 -14.25 2.61
C LEU A 31 9.43 -12.73 2.77
N ILE A 32 8.54 -11.95 2.14
CA ILE A 32 8.54 -10.49 2.29
C ILE A 32 8.26 -10.09 3.74
N ARG A 33 7.40 -10.84 4.44
CA ARG A 33 7.04 -10.59 5.83
C ARG A 33 8.11 -11.04 6.82
N ASN A 34 8.91 -12.05 6.49
CA ASN A 34 9.99 -12.52 7.35
C ASN A 34 11.18 -13.05 6.54
N PRO A 35 11.99 -12.15 5.95
CA PRO A 35 13.10 -12.54 5.09
C PRO A 35 14.28 -13.16 5.86
N PHE A 36 14.22 -13.26 7.19
CA PHE A 36 15.27 -13.83 8.04
C PHE A 36 14.88 -15.18 8.65
N HIS A 37 13.66 -15.66 8.41
CA HIS A 37 13.18 -16.94 8.92
C HIS A 37 12.33 -17.65 7.88
N PHE A 38 13.00 -18.35 6.97
CA PHE A 38 12.36 -19.08 5.88
C PHE A 38 13.13 -20.36 5.55
N ASN A 39 12.46 -21.33 4.93
CA ASN A 39 13.09 -22.52 4.40
C ASN A 39 13.47 -22.28 2.93
N ILE A 40 14.77 -22.18 2.62
CA ILE A 40 15.28 -21.98 1.25
C ILE A 40 14.71 -23.02 0.28
N ASN A 41 14.44 -24.23 0.74
CA ASN A 41 13.95 -25.33 -0.10
C ASN A 41 12.46 -25.21 -0.47
N GLU A 42 11.70 -24.39 0.26
CA GLU A 42 10.27 -24.19 0.01
C GLU A 42 10.01 -23.10 -1.03
N ILE A 43 11.01 -22.27 -1.33
CA ILE A 43 10.81 -21.12 -2.19
C ILE A 43 11.25 -21.46 -3.62
N LYS A 44 10.27 -21.60 -4.51
CA LYS A 44 10.52 -21.59 -5.96
C LYS A 44 10.79 -20.16 -6.42
N LEU A 45 11.97 -19.65 -6.11
CA LEU A 45 12.44 -18.41 -6.72
C LEU A 45 12.79 -18.69 -8.17
N GLU A 46 11.93 -18.23 -9.08
CA GLU A 46 12.13 -18.36 -10.52
C GLU A 46 13.39 -17.62 -11.01
N ASN A 47 13.94 -16.71 -10.20
CA ASN A 47 15.09 -15.88 -10.52
C ASN A 47 16.25 -16.12 -9.55
N LEU A 48 17.36 -16.66 -10.08
CA LEU A 48 18.59 -16.94 -9.35
C LEU A 48 19.16 -15.72 -8.61
N LYS A 49 19.08 -14.52 -9.20
CA LYS A 49 19.59 -13.29 -8.55
C LYS A 49 18.85 -12.96 -7.27
N ILE A 50 17.54 -13.17 -7.24
CA ILE A 50 16.74 -12.91 -6.04
C ILE A 50 17.13 -13.91 -4.94
N SER A 51 17.39 -15.17 -5.31
CA SER A 51 17.87 -16.19 -4.38
C SER A 51 19.22 -15.83 -3.77
N GLU A 52 20.17 -15.34 -4.58
CA GLU A 52 21.47 -14.85 -4.11
C GLU A 52 21.32 -13.67 -3.14
N GLU A 53 20.59 -12.63 -3.56
CA GLU A 53 20.31 -11.46 -2.73
C GLU A 53 19.64 -11.83 -1.40
N LEU A 54 18.73 -12.80 -1.42
CA LEU A 54 18.04 -13.29 -0.22
C LEU A 54 18.97 -14.04 0.73
N ILE A 55 19.85 -14.90 0.20
CA ILE A 55 20.83 -15.64 1.03
C ILE A 55 21.74 -14.65 1.75
N ASP A 56 22.26 -13.67 1.00
CA ASP A 56 23.11 -12.62 1.55
C ASP A 56 22.37 -11.79 2.61
N LEU A 57 21.14 -11.36 2.31
CA LEU A 57 20.29 -10.61 3.24
C LEU A 57 20.04 -11.42 4.53
N SER A 58 19.66 -12.70 4.40
CA SER A 58 19.29 -13.56 5.52
C SER A 58 20.44 -13.84 6.48
N SER A 59 21.68 -13.70 5.99
CA SER A 59 22.91 -13.90 6.77
C SER A 59 23.39 -12.61 7.46
N ASP A 60 22.77 -11.46 7.18
CA ASP A 60 23.15 -10.17 7.75
C ASP A 60 22.34 -9.84 9.02
N GLU A 61 23.01 -9.94 10.16
CA GLU A 61 22.42 -9.66 11.47
C GLU A 61 22.07 -8.18 11.69
N ASN A 62 22.81 -7.25 11.11
CA ASN A 62 22.48 -5.83 11.20
C ASN A 62 21.19 -5.53 10.44
N LEU A 63 21.03 -6.10 9.24
CA LEU A 63 19.80 -5.96 8.48
C LEU A 63 18.63 -6.64 9.19
N ARG A 64 18.85 -7.75 9.91
CA ARG A 64 17.84 -8.39 10.76
C ARG A 64 17.35 -7.46 11.86
N ILE A 65 18.27 -6.80 12.56
CA ILE A 65 17.93 -5.82 13.61
C ILE A 65 17.18 -4.63 12.99
N ARG A 66 17.68 -4.08 11.87
CA ARG A 66 17.01 -2.96 11.18
C ARG A 66 15.62 -3.33 10.69
N PHE A 67 15.39 -4.58 10.28
CA PHE A 67 14.06 -5.06 9.91
C PHE A 67 13.09 -5.07 11.10
N GLN A 68 13.58 -5.40 12.30
CA GLN A 68 12.76 -5.39 13.52
C GLN A 68 12.43 -3.99 14.02
N GLU A 69 13.28 -3.01 13.71
CA GLU A 69 13.11 -1.61 14.12
C GLU A 69 12.26 -0.78 13.13
N ASN A 70 12.14 -1.24 11.88
CA ASN A 70 11.45 -0.52 10.81
C ASN A 70 10.12 -1.18 10.42
N ALA A 71 9.24 -0.41 9.79
CA ALA A 71 8.10 -0.98 9.10
C ALA A 71 8.57 -1.80 7.89
N CYS A 72 7.80 -2.83 7.52
CA CYS A 72 8.16 -3.75 6.44
C CYS A 72 8.41 -3.00 5.11
N ASP A 73 7.51 -2.10 4.74
CA ASP A 73 7.61 -1.27 3.54
C ASP A 73 8.82 -0.34 3.57
N THR A 74 9.09 0.33 4.70
CA THR A 74 10.22 1.25 4.81
C THR A 74 11.56 0.51 4.76
N PHE A 75 11.63 -0.69 5.33
CA PHE A 75 12.79 -1.56 5.24
C PHE A 75 13.12 -1.91 3.79
N TRP A 76 12.17 -2.47 3.05
CA TRP A 76 12.38 -2.88 1.65
C TRP A 76 12.75 -1.71 0.74
N ILE A 77 12.22 -0.52 1.02
CA ILE A 77 12.63 0.70 0.29
C ILE A 77 14.08 1.08 0.64
N SER A 78 14.49 0.96 1.90
CA SER A 78 15.80 1.39 2.37
C SER A 78 16.96 0.56 1.82
N ILE A 79 16.75 -0.73 1.59
CA ILE A 79 17.79 -1.65 1.10
C ILE A 79 17.79 -1.83 -0.42
N LYS A 80 16.92 -1.12 -1.14
CA LYS A 80 16.71 -1.26 -2.58
C LYS A 80 17.97 -1.03 -3.42
N SER A 81 18.90 -0.18 -2.98
CA SER A 81 20.16 0.03 -3.69
C SER A 81 21.11 -1.16 -3.57
N GLU A 82 21.06 -1.88 -2.46
CA GLU A 82 21.95 -2.99 -2.13
C GLU A 82 21.38 -4.33 -2.63
N TYR A 83 20.04 -4.50 -2.53
CA TYR A 83 19.31 -5.70 -2.94
C TYR A 83 18.18 -5.36 -3.93
N PRO A 84 18.52 -4.93 -5.17
CA PRO A 84 17.57 -4.34 -6.09
C PRO A 84 16.48 -5.29 -6.59
N GLU A 85 16.80 -6.55 -6.91
CA GLU A 85 15.82 -7.47 -7.47
C GLU A 85 14.87 -7.99 -6.39
N LEU A 86 15.40 -8.33 -5.21
CA LEU A 86 14.64 -8.75 -4.05
C LEU A 86 13.74 -7.63 -3.53
N SER A 87 14.26 -6.40 -3.41
CA SER A 87 13.47 -5.24 -2.98
C SER A 87 12.39 -4.89 -3.99
N LYS A 88 12.67 -5.03 -5.29
CA LYS A 88 11.68 -4.81 -6.34
C LYS A 88 10.53 -5.82 -6.24
N GLN A 89 10.82 -7.10 -5.99
CA GLN A 89 9.79 -8.11 -5.76
C GLN A 89 8.97 -7.78 -4.50
N ALA A 90 9.64 -7.45 -3.39
CA ALA A 90 8.98 -7.07 -2.15
C ALA A 90 8.01 -5.90 -2.33
N ILE A 91 8.49 -4.82 -2.96
CA ILE A 91 7.68 -3.63 -3.24
C ILE A 91 6.52 -3.99 -4.16
N SER A 92 6.74 -4.82 -5.20
CA SER A 92 5.67 -5.24 -6.11
C SER A 92 4.55 -6.01 -5.40
N ILE A 93 4.87 -6.77 -4.36
CA ILE A 93 3.88 -7.51 -3.55
C ILE A 93 3.15 -6.58 -2.56
N LEU A 94 3.85 -5.58 -2.01
CA LEU A 94 3.28 -4.64 -1.05
C LEU A 94 2.43 -3.54 -1.73
N LEU A 95 2.77 -3.15 -2.95
CA LEU A 95 2.16 -2.01 -3.66
C LEU A 95 0.64 -2.14 -3.90
N PRO A 96 0.07 -3.31 -4.25
CA PRO A 96 -1.37 -3.48 -4.42
C PRO A 96 -2.17 -3.11 -3.17
N PHE A 97 -1.64 -3.36 -1.97
CA PHE A 97 -2.30 -3.02 -0.72
C PHE A 97 -2.40 -1.51 -0.53
N ALA A 98 -1.27 -0.80 -0.67
CA ALA A 98 -1.24 0.65 -0.54
C ALA A 98 -2.09 1.35 -1.61
N SER A 99 -1.95 0.92 -2.87
CA SER A 99 -2.68 1.52 -4.00
C SER A 99 -4.18 1.26 -3.95
N THR A 100 -4.61 0.04 -3.59
CA THR A 100 -6.03 -0.28 -3.43
C THR A 100 -6.64 0.53 -2.29
N TYR A 101 -5.96 0.58 -1.14
CA TYR A 101 -6.40 1.38 0.00
C TYR A 101 -6.56 2.86 -0.36
N LEU A 102 -5.58 3.44 -1.06
CA LEU A 102 -5.64 4.83 -1.50
C LEU A 102 -6.78 5.06 -2.51
N CYS A 103 -6.99 4.15 -3.46
CA CYS A 103 -8.10 4.22 -4.41
C CYS A 103 -9.46 4.18 -3.68
N GLU A 104 -9.66 3.22 -2.78
CA GLU A 104 -10.88 3.10 -1.98
C GLU A 104 -11.12 4.35 -1.15
N THR A 105 -10.08 4.85 -0.46
CA THR A 105 -10.12 6.10 0.30
C THR A 105 -10.50 7.29 -0.59
N ALA A 106 -9.96 7.36 -1.80
CA ALA A 106 -10.30 8.40 -2.76
C ALA A 106 -11.76 8.30 -3.22
N PHE A 107 -12.28 7.11 -3.50
CA PHE A 107 -13.69 6.93 -3.88
C PHE A 107 -14.66 7.25 -2.72
N SER A 108 -14.33 6.84 -1.50
CA SER A 108 -15.10 7.20 -0.30
C SER A 108 -15.11 8.72 -0.09
N THR A 109 -13.94 9.36 -0.17
CA THR A 109 -13.79 10.81 -0.06
C THR A 109 -14.55 11.54 -1.16
N LEU A 110 -14.48 11.04 -2.40
CA LEU A 110 -15.24 11.60 -3.52
C LEU A 110 -16.74 11.55 -3.27
N THR A 111 -17.25 10.48 -2.65
CA THR A 111 -18.67 10.35 -2.27
C THR A 111 -19.08 11.41 -1.25
N ILE A 112 -18.18 11.80 -0.35
CA ILE A 112 -18.40 12.87 0.63
C ILE A 112 -18.38 14.25 -0.05
N ILE A 113 -17.38 14.50 -0.90
CA ILE A 113 -17.21 15.78 -1.62
C ILE A 113 -18.38 16.02 -2.60
N LYS A 114 -18.92 14.95 -3.18
CA LYS A 114 -20.08 14.97 -4.08
C LYS A 114 -21.36 15.11 -3.26
N ASN A 115 -21.68 16.35 -2.86
CA ASN A 115 -22.97 16.66 -2.25
C ASN A 115 -24.05 17.00 -3.30
N LYS A 116 -25.33 16.87 -2.94
CA LYS A 116 -26.50 17.10 -3.83
C LYS A 116 -26.60 18.56 -4.34
N TYR A 117 -25.92 19.50 -3.69
CA TYR A 117 -26.04 20.94 -3.94
C TYR A 117 -24.93 21.51 -4.84
N ARG A 118 -23.93 20.69 -5.18
CA ARG A 118 -22.86 21.08 -6.10
C ARG A 118 -23.33 20.93 -7.56
N SER A 119 -23.44 22.06 -8.26
CA SER A 119 -23.86 22.11 -9.67
C SER A 119 -22.74 21.78 -10.67
N ARG A 120 -21.46 21.78 -10.24
CA ARG A 120 -20.29 21.51 -11.08
C ARG A 120 -19.41 20.42 -10.47
N LEU A 121 -19.07 19.42 -11.26
CA LEU A 121 -18.19 18.31 -10.87
C LEU A 121 -16.71 18.69 -11.08
N ASN A 122 -16.24 19.76 -10.43
CA ASN A 122 -14.81 20.07 -10.37
C ASN A 122 -14.30 19.73 -8.97
N VAL A 123 -13.83 18.50 -8.79
CA VAL A 123 -13.50 17.91 -7.48
C VAL A 123 -12.03 17.49 -7.38
N GLU A 124 -11.24 17.65 -8.44
CA GLU A 124 -9.86 17.16 -8.47
C GLU A 124 -8.99 17.81 -7.39
N ALA A 125 -9.03 19.14 -7.30
CA ALA A 125 -8.26 19.89 -6.30
C ALA A 125 -8.70 19.52 -4.87
N ASP A 126 -10.01 19.47 -4.62
CA ASP A 126 -10.58 19.10 -3.32
C ASP A 126 -10.17 17.69 -2.92
N LEU A 127 -10.29 16.73 -3.86
CA LEU A 127 -9.95 15.34 -3.62
C LEU A 127 -8.46 15.20 -3.33
N ARG A 128 -7.60 15.87 -4.11
CA ARG A 128 -6.15 15.88 -3.90
C ARG A 128 -5.79 16.39 -2.51
N VAL A 129 -6.41 17.47 -2.03
CA VAL A 129 -6.19 17.99 -0.68
C VAL A 129 -6.71 17.02 0.38
N ALA A 130 -7.87 16.41 0.16
CA ALA A 130 -8.53 15.56 1.15
C ALA A 130 -7.86 14.19 1.33
N VAL A 131 -7.25 13.62 0.28
CA VAL A 131 -6.61 12.29 0.33
C VAL A 131 -5.09 12.34 0.53
N SER A 132 -4.49 13.53 0.39
CA SER A 132 -3.04 13.67 0.48
C SER A 132 -2.58 13.89 1.91
N ASN A 133 -1.45 13.29 2.27
CA ASN A 133 -0.73 13.58 3.51
C ASN A 133 0.20 14.82 3.36
N ILE A 134 0.22 15.49 2.21
CA ILE A 134 1.01 16.70 1.99
C ILE A 134 0.41 17.85 2.79
N LYS A 135 1.21 18.44 3.69
CA LYS A 135 0.79 19.60 4.46
C LYS A 135 0.71 20.84 3.55
N PRO A 136 -0.41 21.59 3.54
CA PRO A 136 -0.50 22.80 2.75
C PRO A 136 0.44 23.88 3.31
N ASN A 137 1.14 24.59 2.43
CA ASN A 137 1.95 25.75 2.81
C ASN A 137 1.03 26.97 3.01
N ILE A 138 0.44 27.09 4.21
CA ILE A 138 -0.53 28.12 4.54
C ILE A 138 0.07 29.53 4.39
N GLU A 139 1.33 29.73 4.75
CA GLU A 139 2.01 31.03 4.63
C GLU A 139 2.07 31.51 3.18
N SER A 140 2.47 30.62 2.26
CA SER A 140 2.50 30.92 0.83
C SER A 140 1.10 31.23 0.28
N ILE A 141 0.09 30.45 0.69
CA ILE A 141 -1.30 30.68 0.28
C ILE A 141 -1.79 32.05 0.77
N MET A 142 -1.59 32.37 2.06
CA MET A 142 -2.00 33.66 2.62
C MET A 142 -1.31 34.85 1.94
N SER A 143 -0.03 34.70 1.55
CA SER A 143 0.70 35.78 0.86
C SER A 143 0.15 36.13 -0.53
N THR A 144 -0.57 35.21 -1.17
CA THR A 144 -1.12 35.36 -2.53
C THR A 144 -2.62 35.65 -2.54
N MET A 145 -3.30 35.49 -1.40
CA MET A 145 -4.73 35.77 -1.28
C MET A 145 -5.00 37.26 -1.12
N GLN A 146 -5.82 37.81 -2.02
CA GLN A 146 -6.36 39.17 -1.88
C GLN A 146 -7.65 39.11 -1.06
N ALA A 147 -7.73 39.87 0.03
CA ALA A 147 -8.92 39.94 0.86
C ALA A 147 -10.12 40.44 0.03
N GLN A 148 -11.13 39.58 -0.15
CA GLN A 148 -12.42 39.99 -0.70
C GLN A 148 -13.19 40.70 0.42
N VAL A 149 -13.17 42.03 0.40
CA VAL A 149 -14.00 42.83 1.31
C VAL A 149 -15.43 42.81 0.76
N SER A 150 -16.36 42.28 1.54
CA SER A 150 -17.80 42.34 1.23
C SER A 150 -18.24 43.80 1.17
N HIS A 151 -19.00 44.16 0.13
CA HIS A 151 -19.66 45.47 0.00
C HIS A 151 -20.91 45.58 0.87
#